data_AF-A0A0L8ANT3-F1
#
_entry.id   AF-A0A0L8ANT3-F1
#
_cell.length_a   1.000
_cell.length_b   1.000
_cell.length_c   1.000
_cell.angle_alpha   90.00
_cell.angle_beta   90.00
_cell.angle_gamma   90.00
#
_symmetry.space_group_name_H-M   'P 1'
#
loop_
_entity.id
_entity.type
_entity.pdbx_description
1 polymer ?
#
loop_
_entity_poly.entity_id
_entity_poly.type
_entity_poly.pdbx_seq_one_letter_code
_entity_poly.pdbx_strand_id
1 'polypeptide(L)'
;MWTRLKLMFNTVVHLKWIQVFYQIYYKVRNRVFDPISFGNLRGYKPIQDRIVLAAFPFSPEATSIEWLTEKDLRFYFLNLPHEFIRKVDWNYEGKGKLWNYNLNYFDFLFDSKIDPDSGKKLIKDYCESYNSLKGGLEPYPISLRGISWVKFLSMNSIKEDVIDQCLYKQFKILESNLEYHILANHLLENAFSLFFGAYYFENDSFYRKAKKLLMAQLSEQILSDGAHYERSPMYHQILLFRLLDTINLVQNNTWQSKELIEELKGIAQSMLSWLEMMTFRNGEIPYLKDATKGIAPTTQELSDYAKLLSVDWEKEISLSESGYRKFSNERMELVVDIGGITPSYQPGHAHSDELNFVLNLNGKPFIVDVGISTYEKNHRRQLERSTISHNCISLDNTNSSEVWGGFRVAKRAKVRLLNDSISEIMAEHNGFVHKGLSVKRKFSVSQTSIYIEDILKGSSSLIEGTVSSLHFHPDVELKISGNDIFVDKIRIKLEGFRSFALESYEYADGFNRLIGAKKIVLKPSETNQIEIQYAD
;
A
#
# COMPACT_ATOMS: atom_id res chain seq x y z
N MET A 1 -25.78 2.35 -21.35
CA MET A 1 -24.81 3.29 -21.96
C MET A 1 -24.62 4.55 -21.09
N TRP A 2 -25.69 5.25 -20.69
CA TRP A 2 -25.59 6.49 -19.89
C TRP A 2 -24.92 6.33 -18.51
N THR A 3 -25.20 5.23 -17.78
CA THR A 3 -24.58 4.93 -16.47
C THR A 3 -23.06 4.79 -16.58
N ARG A 4 -22.55 4.14 -17.63
CA ARG A 4 -21.11 3.96 -17.85
C ARG A 4 -20.42 5.27 -18.23
N LEU A 5 -21.08 6.13 -19.03
CA LEU A 5 -20.56 7.47 -19.36
C LEU A 5 -20.47 8.35 -18.11
N LYS A 6 -21.50 8.34 -17.26
CA LYS A 6 -21.50 9.06 -15.98
C LYS A 6 -20.38 8.59 -15.05
N LEU A 7 -20.21 7.26 -14.92
CA LEU A 7 -19.13 6.65 -14.15
C LEU A 7 -17.76 7.11 -14.66
N MET A 8 -17.53 7.07 -15.98
CA MET A 8 -16.27 7.51 -16.58
C MET A 8 -16.02 9.01 -16.38
N PHE A 9 -17.04 9.85 -16.59
CA PHE A 9 -16.93 11.29 -16.37
C PHE A 9 -16.54 11.62 -14.92
N ASN A 10 -17.22 11.00 -13.95
CA ASN A 10 -16.93 11.17 -12.52
C ASN A 10 -15.54 10.64 -12.11
N THR A 11 -14.92 9.76 -12.91
CA THR A 11 -13.53 9.36 -12.68
C THR A 11 -12.54 10.32 -13.34
N VAL A 12 -12.75 10.67 -14.61
CA VAL A 12 -11.78 11.42 -15.43
C VAL A 12 -11.67 12.89 -15.02
N VAL A 13 -12.74 13.50 -14.48
CA VAL A 13 -12.74 14.91 -14.06
C VAL A 13 -11.70 15.23 -12.97
N HIS A 14 -11.17 14.21 -12.29
CA HIS A 14 -10.14 14.37 -11.26
C HIS A 14 -8.71 14.21 -11.78
N LEU A 15 -8.50 13.81 -13.04
CA LEU A 15 -7.16 13.67 -13.58
C LEU A 15 -6.44 15.01 -13.65
N LYS A 16 -5.15 15.01 -13.30
CA LYS A 16 -4.28 16.17 -13.55
C LYS A 16 -4.02 16.31 -15.05
N TRP A 17 -3.79 17.54 -15.50
CA TRP A 17 -3.42 17.82 -16.89
C TRP A 17 -2.18 17.05 -17.34
N ILE A 18 -1.19 16.87 -16.45
CA ILE A 18 -0.01 16.06 -16.74
C ILE A 18 -0.38 14.60 -17.06
N GLN A 19 -1.33 13.99 -16.35
CA GLN A 19 -1.78 12.63 -16.63
C GLN A 19 -2.42 12.55 -18.01
N VAL A 20 -3.31 13.49 -18.35
CA VAL A 20 -3.98 13.53 -19.65
C VAL A 20 -2.98 13.70 -20.78
N PHE A 21 -2.07 14.66 -20.64
CA PHE A 21 -1.02 14.93 -21.63
C PHE A 21 -0.16 13.67 -21.86
N TYR A 22 0.35 13.04 -20.79
CA TYR A 22 1.23 11.88 -20.93
C TYR A 22 0.50 10.61 -21.37
N GLN A 23 -0.79 10.44 -21.05
CA GLN A 23 -1.60 9.35 -21.63
C GLN A 23 -1.68 9.48 -23.15
N ILE A 24 -1.91 10.70 -23.66
CA ILE A 24 -1.97 10.96 -25.11
C ILE A 24 -0.57 10.81 -25.73
N TYR A 25 0.42 11.48 -25.14
CA TYR A 25 1.80 11.48 -25.63
C TYR A 25 2.35 10.05 -25.74
N TYR A 26 2.26 9.24 -24.69
CA TYR A 26 2.73 7.85 -24.74
C TYR A 26 1.93 7.01 -25.71
N LYS A 27 0.61 7.16 -25.80
CA LYS A 27 -0.20 6.43 -26.77
C LYS A 27 0.16 6.76 -28.22
N VAL A 28 0.45 8.02 -28.53
CA VAL A 28 0.85 8.44 -29.88
C VAL A 28 2.28 8.01 -30.18
N ARG A 29 3.23 8.32 -29.28
CA ARG A 29 4.64 7.97 -29.45
C ARG A 29 4.83 6.46 -29.61
N ASN A 30 4.14 5.65 -28.80
CA ASN A 30 4.30 4.20 -28.81
C ASN A 30 3.67 3.52 -30.04
N ARG A 31 2.91 4.24 -30.86
CA ARG A 31 2.48 3.77 -32.19
C ARG A 31 3.56 3.93 -33.25
N VAL A 32 4.53 4.82 -33.02
CA VAL A 32 5.60 5.16 -33.95
C VAL A 32 6.92 4.52 -33.53
N PHE A 33 7.18 4.47 -32.22
CA PHE A 33 8.41 3.93 -31.64
C PHE A 33 8.08 2.86 -30.60
N ASP A 34 8.74 1.70 -30.69
CA ASP A 34 8.69 0.71 -29.62
C ASP A 34 9.39 1.27 -28.36
N PRO A 35 8.72 1.34 -27.19
CA PRO A 35 9.36 1.79 -25.95
C PRO A 35 10.66 1.05 -25.60
N ILE A 36 10.79 -0.22 -26.00
CA ILE A 36 11.97 -1.04 -25.73
C ILE A 36 13.18 -0.51 -26.53
N SER A 37 12.95 0.10 -27.70
CA SER A 37 14.02 0.68 -28.53
C SER A 37 14.76 1.85 -27.87
N PHE A 38 14.17 2.48 -26.84
CA PHE A 38 14.87 3.48 -26.03
C PHE A 38 15.99 2.87 -25.18
N GLY A 39 15.98 1.55 -24.96
CA GLY A 39 17.07 0.82 -24.31
C GLY A 39 18.29 0.70 -25.19
N ASN A 40 19.26 1.59 -25.00
CA ASN A 40 20.52 1.62 -25.75
C ASN A 40 21.72 1.88 -24.83
N LEU A 41 22.93 1.81 -25.38
CA LEU A 41 24.18 2.02 -24.65
C LEU A 41 24.78 3.42 -24.87
N ARG A 42 23.99 4.37 -25.39
CA ARG A 42 24.50 5.73 -25.61
C ARG A 42 24.77 6.39 -24.26
N GLY A 43 26.04 6.71 -24.01
CA GLY A 43 26.49 7.28 -22.75
C GLY A 43 26.84 6.24 -21.68
N TYR A 44 26.79 4.95 -22.02
CA TYR A 44 27.30 3.88 -21.15
C TYR A 44 28.82 3.97 -21.03
N LYS A 45 29.32 3.76 -19.82
CA LYS A 45 30.73 3.55 -19.53
C LYS A 45 30.84 2.30 -18.64
N PRO A 46 31.83 1.42 -18.87
CA PRO A 46 32.09 0.29 -17.99
C PRO A 46 32.32 0.77 -16.55
N ILE A 47 31.68 0.08 -15.60
CA ILE A 47 31.73 0.43 -14.19
C ILE A 47 33.06 -0.06 -13.61
N GLN A 48 33.79 0.83 -12.94
CA GLN A 48 35.05 0.48 -12.27
C GLN A 48 34.80 0.01 -10.85
N ASP A 49 34.03 0.79 -10.08
CA ASP A 49 33.72 0.54 -8.68
C ASP A 49 32.23 0.33 -8.47
N ARG A 50 31.87 -0.59 -7.58
CA ARG A 50 30.48 -0.79 -7.17
C ARG A 50 30.11 0.26 -6.14
N ILE A 51 28.83 0.63 -6.10
CA ILE A 51 28.34 1.51 -5.04
C ILE A 51 28.51 0.82 -3.68
N VAL A 52 28.75 1.61 -2.64
CA VAL A 52 28.84 1.12 -1.27
C VAL A 52 27.48 1.29 -0.59
N LEU A 53 27.03 0.25 0.10
CA LEU A 53 25.78 0.26 0.87
C LEU A 53 26.01 -0.41 2.22
N ALA A 54 25.43 0.16 3.28
CA ALA A 54 25.28 -0.57 4.54
C ALA A 54 24.36 -1.78 4.30
N ALA A 55 24.73 -2.93 4.86
CA ALA A 55 24.02 -4.18 4.64
C ALA A 55 22.64 -4.18 5.33
N PHE A 56 21.60 -4.17 4.51
CA PHE A 56 20.21 -4.37 4.93
C PHE A 56 19.46 -5.15 3.85
N PRO A 57 19.66 -6.48 3.76
CA PRO A 57 18.89 -7.32 2.85
C PRO A 57 17.47 -7.47 3.40
N PHE A 58 16.48 -7.28 2.52
CA PHE A 58 15.08 -7.53 2.83
C PHE A 58 14.49 -8.37 1.70
N SER A 59 13.75 -9.41 2.07
CA SER A 59 12.95 -10.21 1.15
C SER A 59 11.53 -10.33 1.71
N PRO A 60 10.48 -10.02 0.92
CA PRO A 60 9.11 -10.16 1.40
C PRO A 60 8.81 -11.61 1.82
N GLU A 61 8.11 -11.82 2.95
CA GLU A 61 7.75 -13.16 3.41
C GLU A 61 6.88 -13.94 2.40
N ALA A 62 6.07 -13.23 1.62
CA ALA A 62 5.25 -13.81 0.56
C ALA A 62 6.06 -14.10 -0.74
N THR A 63 7.39 -13.94 -0.69
CA THR A 63 8.34 -14.23 -1.76
C THR A 63 9.36 -15.26 -1.30
N SER A 64 9.53 -16.34 -2.06
CA SER A 64 10.68 -17.23 -1.88
C SER A 64 11.02 -17.98 -3.16
N ILE A 65 12.21 -18.58 -3.16
CA ILE A 65 12.71 -19.41 -4.27
C ILE A 65 13.32 -20.70 -3.75
N GLU A 66 13.13 -21.78 -4.50
CA GLU A 66 13.63 -23.11 -4.18
C GLU A 66 14.20 -23.76 -5.45
N TRP A 67 15.43 -24.29 -5.35
CA TRP A 67 16.01 -25.14 -6.39
C TRP A 67 15.51 -26.57 -6.17
N LEU A 68 14.74 -27.10 -7.13
CA LEU A 68 14.26 -28.48 -7.12
C LEU A 68 15.32 -29.44 -7.68
N THR A 69 16.09 -28.96 -8.66
CA THR A 69 17.29 -29.59 -9.23
C THR A 69 18.30 -28.50 -9.62
N GLU A 70 19.42 -28.84 -10.24
CA GLU A 70 20.39 -27.85 -10.76
C GLU A 70 19.80 -26.88 -11.82
N LYS A 71 18.64 -27.22 -12.39
CA LYS A 71 18.01 -26.47 -13.50
C LYS A 71 16.53 -26.18 -13.30
N ASP A 72 15.89 -26.80 -12.31
CA ASP A 72 14.46 -26.65 -12.06
C ASP A 72 14.25 -25.80 -10.81
N LEU A 73 13.35 -24.83 -10.92
CA LEU A 73 13.14 -23.79 -9.92
C LEU A 73 11.67 -23.72 -9.55
N ARG A 74 11.38 -23.50 -8.28
CA ARG A 74 10.07 -23.13 -7.80
C ARG A 74 10.14 -21.73 -7.22
N PHE A 75 9.30 -20.84 -7.75
CA PHE A 75 9.06 -19.53 -7.15
C PHE A 75 7.75 -19.54 -6.39
N TYR A 76 7.74 -18.90 -5.22
CA TYR A 76 6.55 -18.55 -4.49
C TYR A 76 6.44 -17.03 -4.49
N PHE A 77 5.38 -16.50 -5.10
CA PHE A 77 5.05 -15.08 -5.02
C PHE A 77 3.59 -14.94 -4.62
N LEU A 78 3.29 -14.01 -3.71
CA LEU A 78 1.91 -13.72 -3.28
C LEU A 78 1.20 -14.98 -2.78
N ASN A 79 1.94 -15.86 -2.08
CA ASN A 79 1.47 -17.16 -1.61
C ASN A 79 1.06 -18.17 -2.70
N LEU A 80 1.46 -17.96 -3.96
CA LEU A 80 1.20 -18.89 -5.07
C LEU A 80 2.52 -19.47 -5.62
N PRO A 81 2.71 -20.81 -5.59
CA PRO A 81 3.84 -21.46 -6.21
C PRO A 81 3.70 -21.56 -7.73
N HIS A 82 4.83 -21.51 -8.41
CA HIS A 82 4.98 -21.95 -9.79
C HIS A 82 6.36 -22.56 -10.03
N GLU A 83 6.39 -23.63 -10.80
CA GLU A 83 7.61 -24.38 -11.14
C GLU A 83 8.00 -24.13 -12.59
N PHE A 84 9.28 -23.85 -12.80
CA PHE A 84 9.91 -23.77 -14.10
C PHE A 84 10.86 -24.93 -14.28
N ILE A 85 10.66 -25.70 -15.35
CA ILE A 85 11.50 -26.84 -15.72
C ILE A 85 12.54 -26.38 -16.72
N ARG A 86 13.83 -26.54 -16.38
CA ARG A 86 15.02 -26.17 -17.15
C ARG A 86 15.24 -24.68 -17.47
N LYS A 87 14.18 -23.90 -17.69
CA LYS A 87 14.24 -22.49 -18.07
C LYS A 87 13.08 -21.70 -17.46
N VAL A 88 13.40 -20.52 -16.94
CA VAL A 88 12.40 -19.57 -16.44
C VAL A 88 11.71 -18.86 -17.61
N ASP A 89 10.38 -18.88 -17.64
CA ASP A 89 9.62 -18.00 -18.53
C ASP A 89 9.34 -16.67 -17.80
N TRP A 90 10.20 -15.68 -18.06
CA TRP A 90 10.08 -14.33 -17.50
C TRP A 90 8.79 -13.60 -17.92
N ASN A 91 8.06 -14.11 -18.92
CA ASN A 91 6.76 -13.59 -19.35
C ASN A 91 5.58 -14.42 -18.83
N TYR A 92 5.80 -15.35 -17.88
CA TYR A 92 4.73 -16.19 -17.36
C TYR A 92 3.67 -15.35 -16.62
N GLU A 93 2.44 -15.37 -17.16
CA GLU A 93 1.26 -14.69 -16.60
C GLU A 93 0.17 -15.69 -16.13
N GLY A 94 0.49 -16.99 -16.04
CA GLY A 94 -0.51 -18.02 -15.68
C GLY A 94 -1.06 -17.89 -14.24
N LYS A 95 -0.47 -17.03 -13.41
CA LYS A 95 -0.93 -16.67 -12.06
C LYS A 95 -1.35 -15.20 -11.94
N GLY A 96 -1.57 -14.52 -13.06
CA GLY A 96 -1.97 -13.11 -13.11
C GLY A 96 -0.80 -12.16 -13.27
N LYS A 97 -1.12 -10.89 -13.55
CA LYS A 97 -0.13 -9.86 -13.92
C LYS A 97 0.77 -9.47 -12.74
N LEU A 98 0.21 -9.42 -11.52
CA LEU A 98 1.01 -9.10 -10.32
C LEU A 98 2.02 -10.21 -9.99
N TRP A 99 1.68 -11.47 -10.25
CA TRP A 99 2.61 -12.58 -10.07
C TRP A 99 3.78 -12.47 -11.08
N ASN A 100 3.48 -12.20 -12.35
CA ASN A 100 4.51 -11.94 -13.37
C ASN A 100 5.40 -10.76 -12.95
N TYR A 101 4.81 -9.69 -12.43
CA TYR A 101 5.56 -8.56 -11.93
C TYR A 101 6.53 -8.94 -10.81
N ASN A 102 6.10 -9.71 -9.81
CA ASN A 102 6.99 -10.18 -8.73
C ASN A 102 8.16 -11.03 -9.26
N LEU A 103 7.90 -11.90 -10.24
CA LEU A 103 8.96 -12.62 -10.97
C LEU A 103 9.97 -11.65 -11.59
N ASN A 104 9.51 -10.51 -12.07
CA ASN A 104 10.34 -9.50 -12.73
C ASN A 104 10.93 -8.44 -11.78
N TYR A 105 10.58 -8.42 -10.48
CA TYR A 105 11.14 -7.49 -9.49
C TYR A 105 12.50 -7.93 -8.96
N PHE A 106 12.78 -9.23 -8.97
CA PHE A 106 14.03 -9.81 -8.45
C PHE A 106 14.27 -9.57 -6.94
N ASP A 107 13.24 -9.29 -6.16
CA ASP A 107 13.35 -9.19 -4.69
C ASP A 107 13.73 -10.53 -4.03
N PHE A 108 13.47 -11.65 -4.73
CA PHE A 108 13.92 -12.99 -4.34
C PHE A 108 15.45 -13.13 -4.32
N LEU A 109 16.21 -12.20 -4.91
CA LEU A 109 17.69 -12.20 -4.82
C LEU A 109 18.18 -12.04 -3.37
N PHE A 110 17.34 -11.53 -2.48
CA PHE A 110 17.63 -11.37 -1.06
C PHE A 110 17.05 -12.49 -0.18
N ASP A 111 16.47 -13.54 -0.80
CA ASP A 111 16.13 -14.77 -0.08
C ASP A 111 17.44 -15.43 0.38
N SER A 112 17.50 -15.81 1.66
CA SER A 112 18.64 -16.51 2.28
C SER A 112 19.11 -17.78 1.54
N LYS A 113 18.25 -18.36 0.70
CA LYS A 113 18.54 -19.56 -0.11
C LYS A 113 19.26 -19.25 -1.42
N ILE A 114 19.45 -17.97 -1.76
CA ILE A 114 20.16 -17.55 -2.98
C ILE A 114 21.58 -17.13 -2.63
N ASP A 115 22.53 -17.93 -3.07
CA ASP A 115 23.93 -17.53 -3.08
C ASP A 115 24.23 -16.56 -4.25
N PRO A 116 25.33 -15.80 -4.17
CA PRO A 116 25.68 -14.79 -5.18
C PRO A 116 25.81 -15.32 -6.60
N ASP A 117 26.33 -16.55 -6.79
CA ASP A 117 26.53 -17.13 -8.11
C ASP A 117 25.21 -17.59 -8.74
N SER A 118 24.32 -18.18 -7.94
CA SER A 118 22.96 -18.51 -8.36
C SER A 118 22.17 -17.27 -8.76
N GLY A 119 22.21 -16.21 -7.96
CA GLY A 119 21.55 -14.94 -8.30
C GLY A 119 22.11 -14.33 -9.57
N LYS A 120 23.45 -14.32 -9.73
CA LYS A 120 24.12 -13.88 -10.96
C LYS A 120 23.68 -14.68 -12.19
N LYS A 121 23.50 -16.00 -12.07
CA LYS A 121 23.03 -16.87 -13.17
C LYS A 121 21.61 -16.51 -13.60
N LEU A 122 20.70 -16.24 -12.66
CA LEU A 122 19.33 -15.81 -12.96
C LEU A 122 19.30 -14.44 -13.65
N ILE A 123 20.14 -13.50 -13.21
CA ILE A 123 20.30 -12.20 -13.85
C ILE A 123 20.79 -12.36 -15.31
N LYS A 124 21.77 -13.24 -15.55
CA LYS A 124 22.27 -13.52 -16.91
C LYS A 124 21.18 -14.13 -17.80
N ASP A 125 20.44 -15.12 -17.31
CA ASP A 125 19.32 -15.73 -18.05
C ASP A 125 18.23 -14.71 -18.43
N TYR A 126 17.94 -13.76 -17.52
CA TYR A 126 17.05 -12.63 -17.81
C TYR A 126 17.59 -11.73 -18.93
N CYS A 127 18.87 -11.38 -18.87
CA CYS A 127 19.53 -10.55 -19.89
C CYS A 127 19.62 -11.24 -21.25
N GLU A 128 19.81 -12.56 -21.29
CA GLU A 128 19.75 -13.35 -22.53
C GLU A 128 18.34 -13.33 -23.14
N SER A 129 17.30 -13.26 -22.29
CA SER A 129 15.90 -13.19 -22.71
C SER A 129 15.44 -11.77 -23.08
N TYR A 130 16.31 -10.75 -22.96
CA TYR A 130 15.96 -9.32 -23.04
C TYR A 130 15.05 -8.93 -24.20
N ASN A 131 15.36 -9.37 -25.43
CA ASN A 131 14.61 -9.01 -26.64
C ASN A 131 13.20 -9.63 -26.72
N SER A 132 12.91 -10.61 -25.86
CA SER A 132 11.61 -11.29 -25.79
C SER A 132 10.74 -10.86 -24.61
N LEU A 133 11.29 -10.04 -23.70
CA LEU A 133 10.60 -9.59 -22.51
C LEU A 133 9.45 -8.64 -22.87
N LYS A 134 8.32 -8.82 -22.18
CA LYS A 134 7.11 -7.99 -22.32
C LYS A 134 6.88 -7.21 -21.03
N GLY A 135 6.09 -7.77 -20.11
CA GLY A 135 5.71 -7.13 -18.85
C GLY A 135 6.90 -6.68 -18.01
N GLY A 136 8.01 -7.44 -18.05
CA GLY A 136 9.25 -7.10 -17.34
C GLY A 136 9.92 -5.79 -17.76
N LEU A 137 9.65 -5.28 -18.96
CA LEU A 137 10.18 -4.01 -19.48
C LEU A 137 9.22 -2.83 -19.31
N GLU A 138 8.11 -3.02 -18.59
CA GLU A 138 7.28 -1.91 -18.14
C GLU A 138 8.02 -1.08 -17.05
N PRO A 139 7.75 0.23 -16.91
CA PRO A 139 8.53 1.11 -16.02
C PRO A 139 8.53 0.69 -14.55
N TYR A 140 7.39 0.23 -14.03
CA TYR A 140 7.28 -0.19 -12.63
C TYR A 140 8.13 -1.45 -12.33
N PRO A 141 8.02 -2.57 -13.10
CA PRO A 141 8.97 -3.69 -12.97
C PRO A 141 10.44 -3.32 -13.17
N ILE A 142 10.77 -2.44 -14.14
CA ILE A 142 12.14 -1.92 -14.28
C ILE A 142 12.59 -1.20 -13.01
N SER A 143 11.71 -0.43 -12.38
CA SER A 143 12.05 0.39 -11.21
C SER A 143 12.50 -0.49 -10.04
N LEU A 144 11.68 -1.48 -9.67
CA LEU A 144 11.98 -2.39 -8.57
C LEU A 144 13.20 -3.25 -8.89
N ARG A 145 13.25 -3.87 -10.08
CA ARG A 145 14.40 -4.68 -10.51
C ARG A 145 15.69 -3.89 -10.58
N GLY A 146 15.63 -2.66 -11.05
CA GLY A 146 16.78 -1.77 -11.15
C GLY A 146 17.43 -1.56 -9.79
N ILE A 147 16.64 -1.30 -8.75
CA ILE A 147 17.12 -1.16 -7.38
C ILE A 147 17.65 -2.50 -6.86
N SER A 148 16.88 -3.58 -7.01
CA SER A 148 17.24 -4.91 -6.50
C SER A 148 18.54 -5.43 -7.13
N TRP A 149 18.74 -5.26 -8.44
CA TRP A 149 19.99 -5.62 -9.12
C TRP A 149 21.15 -4.74 -8.68
N VAL A 150 20.97 -3.41 -8.63
CA VAL A 150 22.04 -2.50 -8.18
C VAL A 150 22.51 -2.87 -6.77
N LYS A 151 21.58 -3.11 -5.83
CA LYS A 151 21.89 -3.54 -4.47
C LYS A 151 22.60 -4.89 -4.47
N PHE A 152 22.03 -5.92 -5.11
CA PHE A 152 22.59 -7.27 -5.12
C PHE A 152 23.99 -7.34 -5.75
N LEU A 153 24.19 -6.72 -6.91
CA LEU A 153 25.49 -6.72 -7.60
C LEU A 153 26.56 -6.01 -6.76
N SER A 154 26.18 -4.94 -6.05
CA SER A 154 27.11 -4.15 -5.26
C SER A 154 27.48 -4.81 -3.94
N MET A 155 26.49 -5.31 -3.20
CA MET A 155 26.72 -6.02 -1.93
C MET A 155 27.58 -7.29 -2.12
N ASN A 156 27.50 -7.93 -3.29
CA ASN A 156 28.25 -9.13 -3.61
C ASN A 156 29.50 -8.87 -4.48
N SER A 157 29.84 -7.61 -4.75
CA SER A 157 31.00 -7.22 -5.57
C SER A 157 31.06 -7.89 -6.95
N ILE A 158 29.91 -8.23 -7.54
CA ILE A 158 29.81 -8.91 -8.84
C ILE A 158 30.10 -7.89 -9.94
N LYS A 159 31.15 -8.07 -10.74
CA LYS A 159 31.54 -7.18 -11.87
C LYS A 159 31.43 -7.93 -13.20
N GLU A 160 30.36 -7.65 -13.96
CA GLU A 160 30.02 -8.35 -15.20
C GLU A 160 29.44 -7.35 -16.20
N ASP A 161 30.26 -6.91 -17.16
CA ASP A 161 29.91 -5.82 -18.09
C ASP A 161 28.64 -6.11 -18.91
N VAL A 162 28.39 -7.38 -19.26
CA VAL A 162 27.15 -7.79 -19.96
C VAL A 162 25.89 -7.57 -19.13
N ILE A 163 25.96 -7.75 -17.81
CA ILE A 163 24.86 -7.48 -16.88
C ILE A 163 24.67 -5.97 -16.75
N ASP A 164 25.77 -5.23 -16.62
CA ASP A 164 25.75 -3.77 -16.49
C ASP A 164 25.16 -3.10 -17.74
N GLN A 165 25.54 -3.57 -18.93
CA GLN A 165 24.94 -3.11 -20.21
C GLN A 165 23.44 -3.41 -20.28
N CYS A 166 23.02 -4.60 -19.86
CA CYS A 166 21.63 -5.02 -19.81
C CYS A 166 20.81 -4.14 -18.84
N LEU A 167 21.35 -3.86 -17.65
CA LEU A 167 20.75 -2.97 -16.67
C LEU A 167 20.71 -1.51 -17.15
N TYR A 168 21.78 -1.02 -17.78
CA TYR A 168 21.83 0.35 -18.32
C TYR A 168 20.73 0.58 -19.37
N LYS A 169 20.52 -0.36 -20.29
CA LYS A 169 19.44 -0.29 -21.28
C LYS A 169 18.08 -0.18 -20.61
N GLN A 170 17.84 -0.90 -19.51
CA GLN A 170 16.59 -0.81 -18.75
C GLN A 170 16.42 0.59 -18.12
N PHE A 171 17.47 1.19 -17.56
CA PHE A 171 17.39 2.57 -17.07
C PHE A 171 17.15 3.60 -18.18
N LYS A 172 17.67 3.37 -19.40
CA LYS A 172 17.35 4.21 -20.57
C LYS A 172 15.88 4.09 -20.98
N ILE A 173 15.29 2.89 -20.89
CA ILE A 173 13.85 2.69 -21.05
C ILE A 173 13.11 3.48 -19.96
N LEU A 174 13.47 3.31 -18.68
CA LEU A 174 12.82 4.00 -17.55
C LEU A 174 12.88 5.52 -17.71
N GLU A 175 14.06 6.08 -17.99
CA GLU A 175 14.25 7.52 -18.22
C GLU A 175 13.28 8.05 -19.28
N SER A 176 13.01 7.27 -20.33
CA SER A 176 12.14 7.65 -21.44
C SER A 176 10.65 7.39 -21.18
N ASN A 177 10.31 6.61 -20.14
CA ASN A 177 8.97 6.07 -19.90
C ASN A 177 8.45 6.29 -18.48
N LEU A 178 8.99 7.28 -17.75
CA LEU A 178 8.49 7.67 -16.42
C LEU A 178 6.96 7.77 -16.39
N GLU A 179 6.34 7.25 -15.34
CA GLU A 179 4.89 7.02 -15.26
C GLU A 179 4.08 8.29 -14.95
N TYR A 180 4.36 9.41 -15.64
CA TYR A 180 3.62 10.67 -15.50
C TYR A 180 2.12 10.57 -15.80
N HIS A 181 1.72 9.52 -16.52
CA HIS A 181 0.34 9.21 -16.84
C HIS A 181 -0.41 8.51 -15.69
N ILE A 182 0.32 7.91 -14.74
CA ILE A 182 -0.21 7.25 -13.54
C ILE A 182 -0.01 8.16 -12.32
N LEU A 183 1.18 8.78 -12.16
CA LEU A 183 1.62 9.53 -10.97
C LEU A 183 1.71 8.63 -9.74
N ALA A 184 1.46 9.16 -8.54
CA ALA A 184 1.35 8.36 -7.32
C ALA A 184 2.62 7.60 -6.97
N ASN A 185 2.50 6.54 -6.15
CA ASN A 185 3.63 5.71 -5.76
C ASN A 185 4.47 5.24 -6.97
N HIS A 186 3.84 5.00 -8.13
CA HIS A 186 4.54 4.60 -9.36
C HIS A 186 5.60 5.61 -9.80
N LEU A 187 5.24 6.90 -9.89
CA LEU A 187 6.18 7.92 -10.34
C LEU A 187 7.30 8.17 -9.32
N LEU A 188 6.99 8.02 -8.03
CA LEU A 188 8.00 8.12 -6.96
C LEU A 188 8.97 6.93 -6.99
N GLU A 189 8.48 5.70 -7.17
CA GLU A 189 9.31 4.49 -7.39
C GLU A 189 10.20 4.63 -8.62
N ASN A 190 9.68 5.18 -9.73
CA ASN A 190 10.50 5.48 -10.90
C ASN A 190 11.63 6.47 -10.56
N ALA A 191 11.35 7.47 -9.72
CA ALA A 191 12.32 8.48 -9.33
C ALA A 191 13.44 7.87 -8.46
N PHE A 192 13.07 7.08 -7.45
CA PHE A 192 14.02 6.32 -6.62
C PHE A 192 14.92 5.44 -7.50
N SER A 193 14.31 4.65 -8.39
CA SER A 193 15.08 3.73 -9.22
C SER A 193 16.03 4.46 -10.17
N LEU A 194 15.56 5.50 -10.88
CA LEU A 194 16.44 6.27 -11.75
C LEU A 194 17.57 6.96 -10.97
N PHE A 195 17.35 7.33 -9.71
CA PHE A 195 18.38 7.87 -8.82
C PHE A 195 19.44 6.83 -8.46
N PHE A 196 19.03 5.59 -8.16
CA PHE A 196 19.93 4.45 -7.99
C PHE A 196 20.75 4.18 -9.27
N GLY A 197 20.09 4.16 -10.43
CA GLY A 197 20.76 4.03 -11.72
C GLY A 197 21.75 5.16 -11.98
N ALA A 198 21.45 6.38 -11.54
CA ALA A 198 22.37 7.51 -11.67
C ALA A 198 23.67 7.28 -10.90
N TYR A 199 23.59 6.89 -9.63
CA TYR A 199 24.77 6.58 -8.80
C TYR A 199 25.55 5.38 -9.34
N TYR A 200 24.84 4.31 -9.72
CA TYR A 200 25.48 3.08 -10.16
C TYR A 200 26.28 3.24 -11.46
N PHE A 201 25.81 4.09 -12.38
CA PHE A 201 26.47 4.35 -13.66
C PHE A 201 27.20 5.69 -13.73
N GLU A 202 27.31 6.40 -12.60
CA GLU A 202 27.86 7.77 -12.52
C GLU A 202 27.33 8.69 -13.63
N ASN A 203 26.00 8.69 -13.83
CA ASN A 203 25.35 9.35 -14.95
C ASN A 203 24.66 10.67 -14.57
N ASP A 204 25.27 11.81 -14.92
CA ASP A 204 24.75 13.15 -14.60
C ASP A 204 23.39 13.49 -15.24
N SER A 205 23.02 12.85 -16.36
CA SER A 205 21.69 13.04 -16.97
C SER A 205 20.62 12.39 -16.11
N PHE A 206 20.85 11.12 -15.72
CA PHE A 206 19.97 10.41 -14.80
C PHE A 206 19.87 11.16 -13.48
N TYR A 207 21.00 11.60 -12.91
CA TYR A 207 21.01 12.28 -11.62
C TYR A 207 20.18 13.56 -11.62
N ARG A 208 20.40 14.47 -12.58
CA ARG A 208 19.64 15.74 -12.66
C ARG A 208 18.14 15.51 -12.80
N LYS A 209 17.75 14.52 -13.62
CA LYS A 209 16.34 14.19 -13.84
C LYS A 209 15.72 13.54 -12.60
N ALA A 210 16.39 12.53 -12.05
CA ALA A 210 15.94 11.78 -10.88
C ALA A 210 15.87 12.66 -9.64
N LYS A 211 16.92 13.46 -9.34
CA LYS A 211 16.93 14.41 -8.22
C LYS A 211 15.73 15.36 -8.28
N LYS A 212 15.53 16.02 -9.42
CA LYS A 212 14.39 16.96 -9.58
C LYS A 212 13.05 16.27 -9.37
N LEU A 213 12.88 15.08 -9.94
CA LEU A 213 11.64 14.33 -9.82
C LEU A 213 11.41 13.82 -8.39
N LEU A 214 12.45 13.26 -7.77
CA LEU A 214 12.42 12.70 -6.43
C LEU A 214 12.00 13.75 -5.42
N MET A 215 12.66 14.92 -5.40
CA MET A 215 12.31 15.99 -4.46
C MET A 215 10.89 16.52 -4.68
N ALA A 216 10.49 16.69 -5.95
CA ALA A 216 9.13 17.12 -6.28
C ALA A 216 8.07 16.09 -5.84
N GLN A 217 8.35 14.80 -5.95
CA GLN A 217 7.41 13.75 -5.54
C GLN A 217 7.42 13.54 -4.03
N LEU A 218 8.56 13.57 -3.34
CA LEU A 218 8.58 13.50 -1.88
C LEU A 218 7.81 14.68 -1.26
N SER A 219 8.03 15.91 -1.75
CA SER A 219 7.29 17.09 -1.30
C SER A 219 5.78 17.02 -1.60
N GLU A 220 5.36 16.35 -2.68
CA GLU A 220 3.94 16.21 -3.01
C GLU A 220 3.26 15.09 -2.23
N GLN A 221 3.97 13.99 -2.00
CA GLN A 221 3.38 12.73 -1.57
C GLN A 221 3.48 12.48 -0.07
N ILE A 222 4.33 13.20 0.66
CA ILE A 222 4.45 13.12 2.12
C ILE A 222 3.67 14.28 2.74
N LEU A 223 2.68 13.93 3.56
CA LEU A 223 1.80 14.87 4.25
C LEU A 223 2.52 15.52 5.44
N SER A 224 1.94 16.59 5.97
CA SER A 224 2.51 17.34 7.10
C SER A 224 2.65 16.52 8.40
N ASP A 225 1.85 15.46 8.56
CA ASP A 225 1.98 14.50 9.67
C ASP A 225 2.89 13.30 9.36
N GLY A 226 3.61 13.33 8.23
CA GLY A 226 4.56 12.30 7.81
C GLY A 226 3.94 11.14 7.03
N ALA A 227 2.61 11.06 6.90
CA ALA A 227 2.00 9.98 6.15
C ALA A 227 2.28 10.08 4.65
N HIS A 228 2.30 8.94 3.96
CA HIS A 228 2.17 8.95 2.51
C HIS A 228 0.71 9.20 2.13
N TYR A 229 0.48 10.05 1.13
CA TYR A 229 -0.84 10.56 0.78
C TYR A 229 -1.83 9.55 0.19
N GLU A 230 -1.42 8.31 -0.09
CA GLU A 230 -2.32 7.21 -0.45
C GLU A 230 -2.95 6.58 0.78
N ARG A 231 -2.40 6.89 1.97
CA ARG A 231 -2.91 6.51 3.28
C ARG A 231 -3.03 4.99 3.48
N SER A 232 -2.37 4.17 2.68
CA SER A 232 -2.16 2.75 2.98
C SER A 232 -0.92 2.61 3.87
N PRO A 233 -1.03 2.03 5.08
CA PRO A 233 0.13 1.79 5.94
C PRO A 233 1.18 0.89 5.28
N MET A 234 0.78 -0.09 4.46
CA MET A 234 1.72 -0.95 3.72
C MET A 234 2.49 -0.17 2.65
N TYR A 235 1.81 0.67 1.85
CA TYR A 235 2.51 1.50 0.86
C TYR A 235 3.39 2.58 1.51
N HIS A 236 2.99 3.08 2.68
CA HIS A 236 3.87 3.92 3.49
C HIS A 236 5.17 3.18 3.83
N GLN A 237 5.09 1.94 4.35
CA GLN A 237 6.28 1.12 4.68
C GLN A 237 7.16 0.87 3.45
N ILE A 238 6.57 0.54 2.30
CA ILE A 238 7.31 0.33 1.03
C ILE A 238 8.09 1.58 0.63
N LEU A 239 7.45 2.76 0.65
CA LEU A 239 8.09 4.00 0.21
C LEU A 239 9.09 4.54 1.24
N LEU A 240 8.85 4.33 2.53
CA LEU A 240 9.83 4.61 3.58
C LEU A 240 11.08 3.74 3.40
N PHE A 241 10.90 2.46 3.09
CA PHE A 241 12.02 1.58 2.78
C PHE A 241 12.87 2.10 1.61
N ARG A 242 12.23 2.56 0.53
CA ARG A 242 12.91 3.16 -0.63
C ARG A 242 13.64 4.46 -0.29
N LEU A 243 13.05 5.28 0.60
CA LEU A 243 13.68 6.49 1.09
C LEU A 243 14.93 6.18 1.93
N LEU A 244 14.86 5.20 2.84
CA LEU A 244 16.00 4.73 3.62
C LEU A 244 17.09 4.14 2.73
N ASP A 245 16.72 3.35 1.71
CA ASP A 245 17.64 2.87 0.67
C ASP A 245 18.36 4.04 -0.04
N THR A 246 17.63 5.12 -0.32
CA THR A 246 18.21 6.32 -0.95
C THR A 246 19.15 7.08 -0.01
N ILE A 247 18.81 7.18 1.28
CA ILE A 247 19.70 7.73 2.32
C ILE A 247 20.98 6.90 2.41
N ASN A 248 20.85 5.58 2.46
CA ASN A 248 21.99 4.64 2.48
C ASN A 248 22.91 4.86 1.27
N LEU A 249 22.33 4.97 0.07
CA LEU A 249 23.05 5.25 -1.17
C LEU A 249 23.83 6.58 -1.11
N VAL A 250 23.18 7.69 -0.74
CA VAL A 250 23.83 9.01 -0.70
C VAL A 250 24.89 9.07 0.41
N GLN A 251 24.61 8.49 1.57
CA GLN A 251 25.49 8.53 2.73
C GLN A 251 26.82 7.79 2.49
N ASN A 252 26.79 6.68 1.76
CA ASN A 252 27.94 5.78 1.63
C ASN A 252 28.74 5.96 0.31
N ASN A 253 28.34 6.87 -0.58
CA ASN A 253 29.02 7.10 -1.86
C ASN A 253 29.50 8.54 -2.00
N THR A 254 30.48 8.79 -2.88
CA THR A 254 31.16 10.09 -3.04
C THR A 254 31.06 10.70 -4.43
N TRP A 255 30.39 10.05 -5.37
CA TRP A 255 30.29 10.54 -6.76
C TRP A 255 29.59 11.90 -6.86
N GLN A 256 28.51 12.12 -6.11
CA GLN A 256 27.79 13.41 -6.03
C GLN A 256 27.92 14.02 -4.62
N SER A 257 27.64 15.32 -4.51
CA SER A 257 27.60 15.99 -3.22
C SER A 257 26.51 15.38 -2.32
N LYS A 258 26.78 15.33 -1.01
CA LYS A 258 25.82 14.83 -0.01
C LYS A 258 24.78 15.89 0.38
N GLU A 259 24.53 16.88 -0.47
CA GLU A 259 23.66 18.02 -0.16
C GLU A 259 22.21 17.64 0.14
N LEU A 260 21.75 16.50 -0.37
CA LEU A 260 20.38 16.01 -0.17
C LEU A 260 20.19 15.27 1.15
N ILE A 261 21.28 14.91 1.87
CA ILE A 261 21.19 13.94 2.96
C ILE A 261 20.28 14.42 4.10
N GLU A 262 20.41 15.69 4.50
CA GLU A 262 19.63 16.26 5.61
C GLU A 262 18.14 16.34 5.25
N GLU A 263 17.82 16.73 4.02
CA GLU A 263 16.43 16.81 3.55
C GLU A 263 15.78 15.43 3.47
N LEU A 264 16.49 14.43 2.93
CA LEU A 264 16.00 13.05 2.87
C LEU A 264 15.80 12.48 4.28
N LYS A 265 16.75 12.72 5.20
CA LYS A 265 16.63 12.29 6.60
C LYS A 265 15.46 12.95 7.31
N GLY A 266 15.23 14.25 7.11
CA GLY A 266 14.08 14.96 7.68
C GLY A 266 12.73 14.39 7.21
N ILE A 267 12.64 14.00 5.93
CA ILE A 267 11.43 13.34 5.39
C ILE A 267 11.29 11.92 5.96
N ALA A 268 12.38 11.16 6.06
CA ALA A 268 12.35 9.82 6.64
C ALA A 268 11.94 9.86 8.13
N GLN A 269 12.44 10.85 8.87
CA GLN A 269 12.07 11.10 10.26
C GLN A 269 10.56 11.31 10.41
N SER A 270 9.93 12.18 9.60
CA SER A 270 8.49 12.40 9.71
C SER A 270 7.68 11.15 9.35
N MET A 271 8.10 10.41 8.32
CA MET A 271 7.48 9.14 7.95
C MET A 271 7.60 8.09 9.07
N LEU A 272 8.78 7.95 9.67
CA LEU A 272 9.01 7.04 10.80
C LEU A 272 8.14 7.41 12.01
N SER A 273 8.03 8.69 12.36
CA SER A 273 7.16 9.14 13.46
C SER A 273 5.69 8.79 13.20
N TRP A 274 5.21 8.95 11.96
CA TRP A 274 3.86 8.54 11.59
C TRP A 274 3.66 7.03 11.70
N LEU A 275 4.62 6.24 11.21
CA LEU A 275 4.57 4.78 11.26
C LEU A 275 4.59 4.26 12.70
N GLU A 276 5.42 4.84 13.57
CA GLU A 276 5.45 4.51 15.00
C GLU A 276 4.07 4.71 15.63
N MET A 277 3.44 5.87 15.41
CA MET A 277 2.12 6.17 15.95
C MET A 277 1.04 5.23 15.41
N MET A 278 1.09 4.87 14.13
CA MET A 278 0.11 3.97 13.51
C MET A 278 0.29 2.51 13.91
N THR A 279 1.51 2.08 14.21
CA THR A 279 1.83 0.70 14.56
C THR A 279 1.21 0.35 15.92
N PHE A 280 0.55 -0.80 16.01
CA PHE A 280 0.01 -1.32 17.26
C PHE A 280 1.13 -1.83 18.16
N ARG A 281 0.87 -1.99 19.46
CA ARG A 281 1.88 -2.49 20.43
C ARG A 281 2.36 -3.91 20.12
N ASN A 282 1.60 -4.69 19.36
CA ASN A 282 2.02 -6.00 18.88
C ASN A 282 3.00 -5.95 17.69
N GLY A 283 3.34 -4.75 17.20
CA GLY A 283 4.25 -4.51 16.08
C GLY A 283 3.58 -4.54 14.70
N GLU A 284 2.29 -4.86 14.62
CA GLU A 284 1.55 -4.86 13.36
C GLU A 284 1.02 -3.45 13.01
N ILE A 285 0.97 -3.15 11.72
CA ILE A 285 0.22 -1.99 11.20
C ILE A 285 -1.28 -2.33 11.10
N PRO A 286 -2.18 -1.34 11.15
CA PRO A 286 -3.57 -1.55 10.77
C PRO A 286 -3.66 -1.85 9.27
N TYR A 287 -4.33 -2.95 8.89
CA TYR A 287 -4.51 -3.36 7.49
C TYR A 287 -5.63 -2.58 6.79
N LEU A 288 -5.53 -1.26 6.83
CA LEU A 288 -6.47 -0.34 6.20
C LEU A 288 -6.13 -0.15 4.72
N LYS A 289 -7.17 -0.02 3.89
CA LYS A 289 -7.03 0.19 2.44
C LYS A 289 -6.28 -0.99 1.80
N ASP A 290 -5.39 -0.71 0.86
CA ASP A 290 -4.52 -1.74 0.30
C ASP A 290 -3.32 -1.99 1.22
N ALA A 291 -3.54 -2.73 2.31
CA ALA A 291 -2.50 -3.18 3.23
C ALA A 291 -2.71 -4.65 3.61
N THR A 292 -1.62 -5.41 3.66
CA THR A 292 -1.65 -6.83 4.02
C THR A 292 -0.28 -7.31 4.52
N LYS A 293 -0.22 -8.52 5.10
CA LYS A 293 0.97 -9.13 5.69
C LYS A 293 1.96 -9.62 4.63
N GLY A 294 3.25 -9.65 4.99
CA GLY A 294 4.30 -10.34 4.25
C GLY A 294 4.74 -9.71 2.93
N ILE A 295 4.42 -8.43 2.69
CA ILE A 295 4.77 -7.71 1.45
C ILE A 295 5.82 -6.62 1.71
N ALA A 296 5.57 -5.73 2.66
CA ALA A 296 6.48 -4.65 3.03
C ALA A 296 7.35 -5.06 4.24
N PRO A 297 8.49 -4.40 4.46
CA PRO A 297 9.22 -4.54 5.72
C PRO A 297 8.33 -4.13 6.90
N THR A 298 8.47 -4.84 8.01
CA THR A 298 7.78 -4.53 9.26
C THR A 298 8.24 -3.19 9.84
N THR A 299 7.46 -2.62 10.75
CA THR A 299 7.86 -1.40 11.47
C THR A 299 9.20 -1.59 12.19
N GLN A 300 9.40 -2.74 12.84
CA GLN A 300 10.65 -3.03 13.54
C GLN A 300 11.85 -3.06 12.59
N GLU A 301 11.73 -3.72 11.44
CA GLU A 301 12.78 -3.75 10.42
C GLU A 301 13.12 -2.34 9.89
N LEU A 302 12.12 -1.50 9.65
CA LEU A 302 12.33 -0.12 9.21
C LEU A 302 12.98 0.74 10.28
N SER A 303 12.57 0.58 11.55
CA SER A 303 13.20 1.24 12.69
C SER A 303 14.68 0.83 12.84
N ASP A 304 15.01 -0.44 12.64
CA ASP A 304 16.38 -0.92 12.71
C ASP A 304 17.22 -0.44 11.52
N TYR A 305 16.62 -0.35 10.33
CA TYR A 305 17.28 0.27 9.17
C TYR A 305 17.54 1.77 9.40
N ALA A 306 16.57 2.50 9.96
CA ALA A 306 16.72 3.91 10.30
C ALA A 306 17.87 4.14 11.29
N LYS A 307 17.96 3.32 12.35
CA LYS A 307 19.08 3.35 13.31
C LYS A 307 20.43 3.07 12.64
N LEU A 308 20.50 2.07 11.75
CA LEU A 308 21.71 1.77 10.98
C LEU A 308 22.19 2.99 10.17
N LEU A 309 21.25 3.81 9.68
CA LEU A 309 21.53 5.02 8.90
C LEU A 309 21.64 6.29 9.75
N SER A 310 21.54 6.16 11.08
CA SER A 310 21.50 7.29 12.01
C SER A 310 20.40 8.30 11.63
N VAL A 311 19.19 7.79 11.45
CA VAL A 311 17.96 8.56 11.29
C VAL A 311 17.14 8.37 12.55
N ASP A 312 16.97 9.45 13.31
CA ASP A 312 16.15 9.48 14.50
C ASP A 312 14.71 9.88 14.16
N TRP A 313 13.76 9.57 15.04
CA TRP A 313 12.36 9.97 14.91
C TRP A 313 11.69 10.23 16.25
N GLU A 314 10.55 10.91 16.18
CA GLU A 314 9.73 11.21 17.34
C GLU A 314 8.77 10.03 17.57
N LYS A 315 8.70 9.56 18.81
CA LYS A 315 7.83 8.43 19.16
C LYS A 315 6.38 8.82 19.41
N GLU A 316 6.16 10.09 19.70
CA GLU A 316 4.84 10.63 20.00
C GLU A 316 4.60 11.85 19.13
N ILE A 317 3.70 11.71 18.16
CA ILE A 317 3.21 12.81 17.33
C ILE A 317 1.68 12.78 17.25
N SER A 318 1.09 13.92 16.92
CA SER A 318 -0.34 13.98 16.62
C SER A 318 -0.58 13.62 15.15
N LEU A 319 -1.32 12.53 14.91
CA LEU A 319 -1.86 12.23 13.60
C LEU A 319 -2.85 13.33 13.18
N SER A 320 -2.75 13.85 11.94
CA SER A 320 -3.55 14.99 11.50
C SER A 320 -4.01 14.88 10.04
N GLU A 321 -3.24 15.38 9.08
CA GLU A 321 -3.59 15.51 7.66
C GLU A 321 -3.84 14.17 6.96
N SER A 322 -3.25 13.08 7.43
CA SER A 322 -3.55 11.71 6.97
C SER A 322 -4.99 11.32 7.20
N GLY A 323 -5.72 12.00 8.10
CA GLY A 323 -7.09 11.66 8.43
C GLY A 323 -7.20 10.40 9.31
N TYR A 324 -6.09 9.89 9.85
CA TYR A 324 -6.14 8.88 10.90
C TYR A 324 -6.09 9.55 12.27
N ARG A 325 -6.78 8.96 13.25
CA ARG A 325 -6.56 9.24 14.67
C ARG A 325 -6.39 7.91 15.39
N LYS A 326 -5.55 7.90 16.41
CA LYS A 326 -5.33 6.74 17.25
C LYS A 326 -5.59 7.11 18.70
N PHE A 327 -6.43 6.31 19.35
CA PHE A 327 -6.59 6.32 20.80
C PHE A 327 -5.91 5.08 21.35
N SER A 328 -5.06 5.25 22.35
CA SER A 328 -4.37 4.13 22.96
C SER A 328 -4.23 4.29 24.47
N ASN A 329 -4.48 3.21 25.20
CA ASN A 329 -4.11 3.06 26.59
C ASN A 329 -3.51 1.66 26.83
N GLU A 330 -3.38 1.23 28.09
CA GLU A 330 -2.79 -0.08 28.42
C GLU A 330 -3.49 -1.27 27.74
N ARG A 331 -4.79 -1.18 27.50
CA ARG A 331 -5.64 -2.30 27.09
C ARG A 331 -6.30 -2.13 25.72
N MET A 332 -6.33 -0.92 25.18
CA MET A 332 -7.08 -0.59 23.97
C MET A 332 -6.21 0.21 23.01
N GLU A 333 -6.25 -0.15 21.74
CA GLU A 333 -5.69 0.66 20.65
C GLU A 333 -6.72 0.75 19.53
N LEU A 334 -7.39 1.88 19.42
CA LEU A 334 -8.40 2.19 18.43
C LEU A 334 -7.81 3.12 17.37
N VAL A 335 -7.82 2.70 16.10
CA VAL A 335 -7.49 3.55 14.96
C VAL A 335 -8.77 3.86 14.19
N VAL A 336 -9.02 5.14 13.93
CA VAL A 336 -10.19 5.61 13.17
C VAL A 336 -9.75 6.29 11.87
N ASP A 337 -10.45 6.02 10.77
CA ASP A 337 -10.26 6.70 9.48
C ASP A 337 -11.34 7.77 9.27
N ILE A 338 -10.94 9.02 9.47
CA ILE A 338 -11.72 10.23 9.13
C ILE A 338 -11.19 10.91 7.87
N GLY A 339 -10.37 10.20 7.09
CA GLY A 339 -9.86 10.61 5.80
C GLY A 339 -10.88 10.40 4.68
N GLY A 340 -10.76 11.21 3.62
CA GLY A 340 -11.46 10.97 2.35
C GLY A 340 -10.57 10.27 1.33
N ILE A 341 -11.11 10.13 0.10
CA ILE A 341 -10.41 9.54 -1.05
C ILE A 341 -9.21 10.40 -1.50
N THR A 342 -8.01 9.83 -1.41
CA THR A 342 -6.75 10.49 -1.78
C THR A 342 -5.73 9.50 -2.41
N PRO A 343 -4.79 9.99 -3.24
CA PRO A 343 -4.87 11.27 -3.95
C PRO A 343 -6.07 11.25 -4.90
N SER A 344 -6.82 12.35 -4.96
CA SER A 344 -8.09 12.37 -5.70
C SER A 344 -7.92 12.05 -7.20
N TYR A 345 -6.76 12.36 -7.77
CA TYR A 345 -6.40 12.13 -9.17
C TYR A 345 -5.92 10.71 -9.49
N GLN A 346 -5.54 9.91 -8.48
CA GLN A 346 -5.11 8.52 -8.63
C GLN A 346 -5.46 7.68 -7.37
N PRO A 347 -6.75 7.47 -7.07
CA PRO A 347 -7.19 6.75 -5.88
C PRO A 347 -7.17 5.22 -6.10
N GLY A 348 -6.04 4.70 -6.57
CA GLY A 348 -5.86 3.29 -6.92
C GLY A 348 -6.02 2.35 -5.73
N HIS A 349 -5.50 2.81 -4.59
CA HIS A 349 -5.46 2.08 -3.33
C HIS A 349 -6.53 2.51 -2.33
N ALA A 350 -7.36 3.50 -2.68
CA ALA A 350 -8.45 3.95 -1.82
C ALA A 350 -9.63 2.98 -1.86
N HIS A 351 -10.32 2.83 -0.73
CA HIS A 351 -11.52 2.02 -0.57
C HIS A 351 -12.74 2.91 -0.37
N SER A 352 -13.90 2.33 -0.11
CA SER A 352 -15.13 3.05 0.26
C SER A 352 -15.40 2.92 1.75
N ASP A 353 -14.44 3.35 2.54
CA ASP A 353 -14.23 3.09 3.96
C ASP A 353 -14.37 4.34 4.83
N GLU A 354 -15.15 5.34 4.40
CA GLU A 354 -15.32 6.57 5.17
C GLU A 354 -15.88 6.29 6.58
N LEU A 355 -15.21 6.81 7.61
CA LEU A 355 -15.53 6.61 9.03
C LEU A 355 -15.32 5.16 9.54
N ASN A 356 -14.48 4.38 8.85
CA ASN A 356 -14.05 3.06 9.30
C ASN A 356 -13.19 3.15 10.58
N PHE A 357 -13.06 2.03 11.27
CA PHE A 357 -12.16 1.90 12.41
C PHE A 357 -11.70 0.45 12.59
N VAL A 358 -10.58 0.29 13.27
CA VAL A 358 -10.04 -1.00 13.72
C VAL A 358 -9.60 -0.89 15.17
N LEU A 359 -9.66 -2.00 15.90
CA LEU A 359 -9.47 -2.04 17.34
C LEU A 359 -8.65 -3.26 17.73
N ASN A 360 -7.55 -3.01 18.45
CA ASN A 360 -6.84 -4.04 19.20
C ASN A 360 -7.21 -3.95 20.68
N LEU A 361 -7.43 -5.11 21.30
CA LEU A 361 -7.67 -5.25 22.74
C LEU A 361 -6.60 -6.16 23.35
N ASN A 362 -5.96 -5.71 24.43
CA ASN A 362 -4.84 -6.39 25.09
C ASN A 362 -3.74 -6.85 24.11
N GLY A 363 -3.40 -5.97 23.15
CA GLY A 363 -2.39 -6.26 22.13
C GLY A 363 -2.79 -7.28 21.07
N LYS A 364 -4.08 -7.66 20.97
CA LYS A 364 -4.58 -8.59 19.95
C LYS A 364 -5.61 -7.92 19.03
N PRO A 365 -5.61 -8.23 17.72
CA PRO A 365 -6.66 -7.81 16.81
C PRO A 365 -8.05 -8.26 17.28
N PHE A 366 -8.99 -7.31 17.35
CA PHE A 366 -10.36 -7.56 17.80
C PHE A 366 -11.37 -7.19 16.70
N ILE A 367 -11.53 -5.89 16.42
CA ILE A 367 -12.28 -5.40 15.25
C ILE A 367 -11.27 -5.07 14.15
N VAL A 368 -11.43 -5.68 12.98
CA VAL A 368 -10.47 -5.59 11.88
C VAL A 368 -11.11 -5.03 10.62
N ASP A 369 -10.28 -4.58 9.69
CA ASP A 369 -10.69 -4.43 8.30
C ASP A 369 -10.69 -5.81 7.62
N VAL A 370 -11.48 -5.99 6.56
CA VAL A 370 -11.45 -7.23 5.76
C VAL A 370 -10.10 -7.40 5.07
N GLY A 371 -9.40 -6.30 4.76
CA GLY A 371 -8.10 -6.30 4.09
C GLY A 371 -8.20 -6.66 2.61
N ILE A 372 -7.04 -6.92 1.99
CA ILE A 372 -6.95 -7.27 0.57
C ILE A 372 -6.28 -8.63 0.33
N SER A 373 -6.81 -9.39 -0.63
CA SER A 373 -6.26 -10.69 -1.04
C SER A 373 -5.87 -10.74 -2.51
N THR A 374 -6.25 -9.74 -3.31
CA THR A 374 -5.99 -9.76 -4.75
C THR A 374 -5.99 -8.37 -5.37
N TYR A 375 -5.28 -8.22 -6.48
CA TYR A 375 -5.31 -7.06 -7.37
C TYR A 375 -5.93 -7.38 -8.73
N GLU A 376 -6.33 -8.63 -8.94
CA GLU A 376 -7.02 -9.05 -10.14
C GLU A 376 -8.39 -8.39 -10.21
N LYS A 377 -8.81 -8.00 -11.42
CA LYS A 377 -10.07 -7.26 -11.65
C LYS A 377 -11.27 -8.21 -11.61
N ASN A 378 -11.55 -8.74 -10.43
CA ASN A 378 -12.59 -9.73 -10.17
C ASN A 378 -13.61 -9.22 -9.13
N HIS A 379 -14.60 -10.04 -8.80
CA HIS A 379 -15.61 -9.71 -7.79
C HIS A 379 -14.99 -9.48 -6.40
N ARG A 380 -14.02 -10.31 -6.00
CA ARG A 380 -13.35 -10.21 -4.70
C ARG A 380 -12.71 -8.84 -4.50
N ARG A 381 -11.92 -8.36 -5.46
CA ARG A 381 -11.31 -7.02 -5.40
C ARG A 381 -12.34 -5.90 -5.26
N GLN A 382 -13.48 -6.02 -5.91
CA GLN A 382 -14.54 -5.01 -5.81
C GLN A 382 -15.24 -5.05 -4.45
N LEU A 383 -15.44 -6.25 -3.91
CA LEU A 383 -15.99 -6.47 -2.58
C LEU A 383 -15.06 -5.91 -1.50
N GLU A 384 -13.76 -6.23 -1.56
CA GLU A 384 -12.75 -5.75 -0.59
C GLU A 384 -12.69 -4.23 -0.50
N ARG A 385 -12.98 -3.51 -1.59
CA ARG A 385 -13.01 -2.03 -1.61
C ARG A 385 -14.37 -1.41 -1.26
N SER A 386 -15.39 -2.23 -0.99
CA SER A 386 -16.77 -1.79 -0.82
C SER A 386 -17.12 -1.48 0.64
N THR A 387 -18.06 -0.56 0.88
CA THR A 387 -18.43 -0.12 2.24
C THR A 387 -18.86 -1.26 3.16
N ILE A 388 -19.48 -2.31 2.61
CA ILE A 388 -19.95 -3.47 3.38
C ILE A 388 -18.82 -4.37 3.90
N SER A 389 -17.60 -4.18 3.42
CA SER A 389 -16.38 -4.87 3.88
C SER A 389 -15.64 -4.10 4.96
N HIS A 390 -16.15 -2.93 5.35
CA HIS A 390 -15.56 -2.08 6.37
C HIS A 390 -16.53 -1.93 7.54
N ASN A 391 -16.03 -1.43 8.67
CA ASN A 391 -16.85 -1.20 9.85
C ASN A 391 -17.61 0.13 9.72
N CYS A 392 -18.35 0.32 8.62
CA CYS A 392 -18.99 1.57 8.20
C CYS A 392 -20.52 1.43 8.07
N ILE A 393 -21.21 2.57 7.89
CA ILE A 393 -22.61 2.60 7.47
C ILE A 393 -22.69 2.49 5.95
N SER A 394 -23.37 1.46 5.44
CA SER A 394 -23.78 1.37 4.03
C SER A 394 -25.27 1.69 3.88
N LEU A 395 -25.68 2.01 2.65
CA LEU A 395 -27.09 2.21 2.28
C LEU A 395 -27.43 1.25 1.15
N ASP A 396 -28.31 0.29 1.42
CA ASP A 396 -28.64 -0.83 0.55
C ASP A 396 -27.34 -1.51 0.04
N ASN A 397 -27.29 -1.82 -1.26
CA ASN A 397 -26.11 -2.33 -1.95
C ASN A 397 -25.23 -1.20 -2.54
N THR A 398 -25.21 -0.01 -1.91
CA THR A 398 -24.42 1.12 -2.41
C THR A 398 -23.32 1.56 -1.44
N ASN A 399 -22.19 1.91 -2.06
CA ASN A 399 -21.00 2.40 -1.38
C ASN A 399 -21.08 3.91 -1.15
N SER A 400 -20.43 4.38 -0.08
CA SER A 400 -20.24 5.81 0.22
C SER A 400 -19.43 6.52 -0.88
N SER A 401 -18.44 5.84 -1.45
CA SER A 401 -17.63 6.21 -2.60
C SER A 401 -17.77 5.15 -3.72
N GLU A 402 -17.90 5.59 -4.97
CA GLU A 402 -18.17 4.73 -6.12
C GLU A 402 -16.89 4.07 -6.65
N VAL A 403 -16.40 3.05 -5.93
CA VAL A 403 -15.26 2.20 -6.33
C VAL A 403 -15.61 1.32 -7.53
N TRP A 404 -14.70 1.22 -8.50
CA TRP A 404 -14.88 0.36 -9.67
C TRP A 404 -13.55 0.03 -10.38
N GLY A 405 -13.61 -0.87 -11.36
CA GLY A 405 -12.48 -1.21 -12.24
C GLY A 405 -11.18 -1.67 -11.55
N GLY A 406 -11.24 -2.19 -10.32
CA GLY A 406 -10.11 -2.67 -9.51
C GLY A 406 -9.29 -1.57 -8.82
N PHE A 407 -9.13 -0.42 -9.48
CA PHE A 407 -8.25 0.69 -9.04
C PHE A 407 -8.83 2.08 -9.33
N ARG A 408 -10.14 2.19 -9.52
CA ARG A 408 -10.80 3.47 -9.83
C ARG A 408 -11.83 3.82 -8.78
N VAL A 409 -12.04 5.11 -8.62
CA VAL A 409 -13.14 5.70 -7.87
C VAL A 409 -13.79 6.76 -8.75
N ALA A 410 -15.10 6.75 -8.83
CA ALA A 410 -15.90 7.73 -9.57
C ALA A 410 -16.40 8.82 -8.62
N LYS A 411 -17.66 8.80 -8.19
CA LYS A 411 -18.07 9.68 -7.09
C LYS A 411 -17.26 9.37 -5.83
N ARG A 412 -16.74 10.41 -5.17
CA ARG A 412 -15.92 10.32 -3.96
C ARG A 412 -16.66 11.03 -2.83
N ALA A 413 -16.93 10.34 -1.74
CA ALA A 413 -17.41 10.98 -0.53
C ALA A 413 -16.35 11.93 0.01
N LYS A 414 -16.82 13.02 0.62
CA LYS A 414 -16.01 13.96 1.39
C LYS A 414 -16.36 13.77 2.85
N VAL A 415 -15.33 13.60 3.67
CA VAL A 415 -15.43 13.58 5.12
C VAL A 415 -15.22 14.99 5.65
N ARG A 416 -16.00 15.38 6.66
CA ARG A 416 -15.88 16.64 7.39
C ARG A 416 -15.76 16.34 8.87
N LEU A 417 -14.63 16.76 9.45
CA LEU A 417 -14.38 16.68 10.88
C LEU A 417 -15.26 17.71 11.61
N LEU A 418 -15.93 17.27 12.68
CA LEU A 418 -16.81 18.08 13.51
C LEU A 418 -16.22 18.32 14.90
N ASN A 419 -15.55 17.31 15.46
CA ASN A 419 -14.80 17.40 16.71
C ASN A 419 -13.53 16.53 16.62
N ASP A 420 -12.43 17.02 17.18
CA ASP A 420 -11.13 16.36 17.22
C ASP A 420 -10.46 16.66 18.56
N SER A 421 -10.50 15.68 19.47
CA SER A 421 -9.99 15.81 20.83
C SER A 421 -9.36 14.49 21.29
N ILE A 422 -8.61 14.54 22.40
CA ILE A 422 -7.87 13.39 22.94
C ILE A 422 -8.76 12.25 23.44
N SER A 423 -10.07 12.48 23.63
CA SER A 423 -11.02 11.46 24.07
C SER A 423 -12.23 11.30 23.15
N GLU A 424 -12.38 12.15 22.13
CA GLU A 424 -13.54 12.14 21.24
C GLU A 424 -13.18 12.63 19.82
N ILE A 425 -13.56 11.85 18.81
CA ILE A 425 -13.63 12.28 17.40
C ILE A 425 -15.08 12.24 16.96
N MET A 426 -15.54 13.28 16.26
CA MET A 426 -16.80 13.25 15.54
C MET A 426 -16.61 13.72 14.10
N ALA A 427 -17.12 12.96 13.14
CA ALA A 427 -17.04 13.32 11.73
C ALA A 427 -18.30 12.90 10.97
N GLU A 428 -18.52 13.51 9.81
CA GLU A 428 -19.61 13.18 8.89
C GLU A 428 -19.08 12.97 7.48
N HIS A 429 -19.79 12.20 6.66
CA HIS A 429 -19.47 12.10 5.24
C HIS A 429 -20.71 12.34 4.36
N ASN A 430 -20.49 12.82 3.14
CA ASN A 430 -21.57 13.19 2.22
C ASN A 430 -21.92 12.11 1.17
N GLY A 431 -21.43 10.88 1.35
CA GLY A 431 -21.54 9.79 0.36
C GLY A 431 -22.98 9.48 -0.07
N PHE A 432 -23.93 9.59 0.86
CA PHE A 432 -25.36 9.30 0.62
C PHE A 432 -26.24 10.55 0.58
N VAL A 433 -25.68 11.76 0.71
CA VAL A 433 -26.46 13.01 0.77
C VAL A 433 -27.26 13.24 -0.52
N HIS A 434 -26.72 12.83 -1.66
CA HIS A 434 -27.43 12.90 -2.95
C HIS A 434 -28.66 11.98 -3.04
N LYS A 435 -28.81 11.02 -2.10
CA LYS A 435 -30.00 10.19 -1.90
C LYS A 435 -30.90 10.69 -0.76
N GLY A 436 -30.49 11.74 -0.04
CA GLY A 436 -31.22 12.30 1.10
C GLY A 436 -30.82 11.73 2.47
N LEU A 437 -29.71 10.98 2.58
CA LEU A 437 -29.22 10.44 3.85
C LEU A 437 -27.91 11.12 4.27
N SER A 438 -27.89 11.67 5.49
CA SER A 438 -26.68 12.15 6.16
C SER A 438 -26.24 11.14 7.22
N VAL A 439 -24.93 10.89 7.28
CA VAL A 439 -24.30 9.96 8.22
C VAL A 439 -23.24 10.72 9.00
N LYS A 440 -23.35 10.69 10.33
CA LYS A 440 -22.32 11.14 11.26
C LYS A 440 -21.93 10.00 12.17
N ARG A 441 -20.66 9.94 12.52
CA ARG A 441 -20.15 9.01 13.51
C ARG A 441 -19.33 9.75 14.56
N LYS A 442 -19.53 9.37 15.81
CA LYS A 442 -18.74 9.82 16.95
C LYS A 442 -18.07 8.62 17.60
N PHE A 443 -16.79 8.77 17.89
CA PHE A 443 -15.99 7.83 18.68
C PHE A 443 -15.63 8.51 19.98
N SER A 444 -15.93 7.88 21.12
CA SER A 444 -15.48 8.34 22.43
C SER A 444 -14.76 7.21 23.15
N VAL A 445 -13.69 7.53 23.87
CA VAL A 445 -12.91 6.56 24.63
C VAL A 445 -12.82 6.95 26.09
N SER A 446 -12.99 5.96 26.97
CA SER A 446 -12.67 6.04 28.40
C SER A 446 -11.50 5.11 28.72
N GLN A 447 -11.17 4.92 29.99
CA GLN A 447 -10.14 3.96 30.39
C GLN A 447 -10.55 2.49 30.15
N THR A 448 -11.84 2.19 30.15
CA THR A 448 -12.38 0.82 30.12
C THR A 448 -13.37 0.56 29.00
N SER A 449 -13.81 1.61 28.29
CA SER A 449 -14.86 1.51 27.28
C SER A 449 -14.53 2.34 26.02
N ILE A 450 -15.06 1.87 24.90
CA ILE A 450 -15.14 2.58 23.63
C ILE A 450 -16.63 2.72 23.28
N TYR A 451 -17.03 3.94 22.89
CA TYR A 451 -18.37 4.25 22.44
C TYR A 451 -18.31 4.67 20.97
N ILE A 452 -19.13 4.04 20.13
CA ILE A 452 -19.29 4.39 18.73
C ILE A 452 -20.76 4.77 18.53
N GLU A 453 -21.02 6.03 18.27
CA GLU A 453 -22.36 6.56 18.04
C GLU A 453 -22.55 6.90 16.56
N ASP A 454 -23.59 6.32 15.95
CA ASP A 454 -24.01 6.61 14.58
C ASP A 454 -25.30 7.44 14.60
N ILE A 455 -25.26 8.62 13.96
CA ILE A 455 -26.40 9.53 13.81
C ILE A 455 -26.77 9.62 12.33
N LEU A 456 -27.96 9.14 12.00
CA LEU A 456 -28.53 9.08 10.67
C LEU A 456 -29.67 10.08 10.54
N LYS A 457 -29.65 10.88 9.47
CA LYS A 457 -30.74 11.81 9.15
C LYS A 457 -31.21 11.60 7.70
N GLY A 458 -32.45 11.14 7.54
CA GLY A 458 -33.09 10.85 6.26
C GLY A 458 -34.54 10.40 6.45
N SER A 459 -35.24 10.03 5.38
CA SER A 459 -36.57 9.41 5.49
C SER A 459 -36.47 8.03 6.16
N SER A 460 -37.56 7.57 6.79
CA SER A 460 -37.62 6.25 7.43
C SER A 460 -37.23 5.12 6.48
N SER A 461 -37.66 5.19 5.21
CA SER A 461 -37.30 4.24 4.16
C SER A 461 -35.80 4.18 3.85
N LEU A 462 -35.09 5.32 3.90
CA LEU A 462 -33.64 5.35 3.70
C LEU A 462 -32.92 4.74 4.91
N ILE A 463 -33.39 5.01 6.12
CA ILE A 463 -32.84 4.44 7.36
C ILE A 463 -33.05 2.93 7.38
N GLU A 464 -34.22 2.42 6.95
CA GLU A 464 -34.50 0.99 6.70
C GLU A 464 -33.50 0.31 5.76
N GLY A 465 -33.00 1.02 4.75
CA GLY A 465 -31.96 0.53 3.85
C GLY A 465 -30.55 0.48 4.46
N THR A 466 -30.30 1.10 5.62
CA THR A 466 -28.94 1.17 6.17
C THR A 466 -28.49 -0.11 6.85
N VAL A 467 -27.18 -0.36 6.78
CA VAL A 467 -26.49 -1.46 7.45
C VAL A 467 -25.21 -0.94 8.08
N SER A 468 -24.92 -1.36 9.31
CA SER A 468 -23.58 -1.22 9.93
C SER A 468 -22.98 -2.60 10.12
N SER A 469 -21.65 -2.72 10.06
CA SER A 469 -20.96 -4.00 10.28
C SER A 469 -19.86 -3.87 11.33
N LEU A 470 -19.65 -4.94 12.09
CA LEU A 470 -18.47 -5.14 12.95
C LEU A 470 -17.77 -6.43 12.52
N HIS A 471 -16.63 -6.31 11.86
CA HIS A 471 -15.82 -7.44 11.41
C HIS A 471 -14.85 -7.85 12.50
N PHE A 472 -14.99 -9.07 13.01
CA PHE A 472 -14.10 -9.58 14.04
C PHE A 472 -12.95 -10.36 13.42
N HIS A 473 -11.77 -10.28 14.03
CA HIS A 473 -10.62 -11.10 13.66
C HIS A 473 -11.00 -12.61 13.72
N PRO A 474 -10.47 -13.48 12.84
CA PRO A 474 -10.78 -14.92 12.84
C PRO A 474 -10.64 -15.61 14.21
N ASP A 475 -9.70 -15.17 15.04
CA ASP A 475 -9.43 -15.73 16.37
C ASP A 475 -10.44 -15.30 17.45
N VAL A 476 -11.40 -14.43 17.12
CA VAL A 476 -12.40 -13.93 18.07
C VAL A 476 -13.63 -14.84 18.09
N GLU A 477 -13.87 -15.45 19.25
CA GLU A 477 -15.06 -16.27 19.50
C GLU A 477 -16.17 -15.45 20.16
N LEU A 478 -17.30 -15.33 19.46
CA LEU A 478 -18.46 -14.54 19.90
C LEU A 478 -19.47 -15.43 20.65
N LYS A 479 -19.96 -14.94 21.80
CA LYS A 479 -21.10 -15.52 22.52
C LYS A 479 -22.22 -14.49 22.63
N ILE A 480 -23.42 -14.86 22.23
CA ILE A 480 -24.59 -13.96 22.29
C ILE A 480 -25.47 -14.38 23.46
N SER A 481 -25.83 -13.42 24.31
CA SER A 481 -26.78 -13.64 25.41
C SER A 481 -27.73 -12.45 25.51
N GLY A 482 -29.00 -12.66 25.16
CA GLY A 482 -29.97 -11.58 25.04
C GLY A 482 -29.56 -10.60 23.93
N ASN A 483 -29.43 -9.32 24.30
CA ASN A 483 -29.02 -8.24 23.39
C ASN A 483 -27.53 -7.88 23.49
N ASP A 484 -26.77 -8.59 24.33
CA ASP A 484 -25.35 -8.37 24.52
C ASP A 484 -24.54 -9.43 23.77
N ILE A 485 -23.38 -9.01 23.25
CA ILE A 485 -22.36 -9.91 22.71
C ILE A 485 -21.17 -9.93 23.66
N PHE A 486 -20.65 -11.11 23.91
CA PHE A 486 -19.51 -11.34 24.80
C PHE A 486 -18.35 -11.98 24.03
N VAL A 487 -17.14 -11.50 24.31
CA VAL A 487 -15.88 -12.14 23.92
C VAL A 487 -14.97 -12.11 25.14
N ASP A 488 -14.63 -13.27 25.69
CA ASP A 488 -13.89 -13.37 26.96
C ASP A 488 -14.46 -12.47 28.06
N LYS A 489 -13.70 -11.44 28.47
CA LYS A 489 -14.08 -10.42 29.46
C LYS A 489 -14.55 -9.11 28.82
N ILE A 490 -14.92 -9.13 27.56
CA ILE A 490 -15.40 -7.96 26.82
C ILE A 490 -16.90 -8.13 26.59
N ARG A 491 -17.66 -7.10 26.92
CA ARG A 491 -19.08 -6.97 26.61
C ARG A 491 -19.25 -5.91 25.52
N ILE A 492 -20.02 -6.26 24.50
CA ILE A 492 -20.48 -5.34 23.48
C ILE A 492 -21.98 -5.15 23.67
N LYS A 493 -22.38 -3.92 23.98
CA LYS A 493 -23.78 -3.52 24.14
C LYS A 493 -24.22 -2.73 22.92
N LEU A 494 -25.40 -3.06 22.41
CA LEU A 494 -25.99 -2.45 21.21
C LEU A 494 -27.25 -1.68 21.61
N GLU A 495 -27.27 -0.38 21.38
CA GLU A 495 -28.42 0.49 21.65
C GLU A 495 -28.89 1.20 20.37
N GLY A 496 -30.21 1.38 20.22
CA GLY A 496 -30.81 2.07 19.06
C GLY A 496 -30.92 1.23 17.79
N PHE A 497 -30.28 0.06 17.71
CA PHE A 497 -30.41 -0.84 16.56
C PHE A 497 -31.75 -1.59 16.56
N ARG A 498 -32.37 -1.73 15.38
CA ARG A 498 -33.63 -2.47 15.20
C ARG A 498 -33.44 -3.98 15.31
N SER A 499 -32.30 -4.47 14.85
CA SER A 499 -31.90 -5.86 14.93
C SER A 499 -30.41 -6.00 14.63
N PHE A 500 -29.85 -7.17 14.96
CA PHE A 500 -28.54 -7.60 14.53
C PHE A 500 -28.56 -9.07 14.12
N ALA A 501 -27.60 -9.46 13.29
CA ALA A 501 -27.39 -10.84 12.86
C ALA A 501 -25.89 -11.18 12.87
N LEU A 502 -25.58 -12.42 13.23
CA LEU A 502 -24.23 -12.96 13.09
C LEU A 502 -24.08 -13.56 11.69
N GLU A 503 -23.10 -13.08 10.93
CA GLU A 503 -22.79 -13.55 9.59
C GLU A 503 -21.35 -14.03 9.50
N SER A 504 -21.07 -14.83 8.47
CA SER A 504 -19.68 -15.22 8.15
C SER A 504 -19.15 -14.32 7.03
N TYR A 505 -17.86 -14.05 7.06
CA TYR A 505 -17.15 -13.37 5.99
C TYR A 505 -15.77 -14.02 5.77
N GLU A 506 -15.10 -13.62 4.71
CA GLU A 506 -13.75 -14.08 4.39
C GLU A 506 -12.74 -12.95 4.66
N TYR A 507 -11.98 -13.11 5.73
CA TYR A 507 -10.86 -12.24 6.12
C TYR A 507 -9.66 -12.47 5.20
N ALA A 508 -9.01 -11.41 4.74
CA ALA A 508 -7.81 -11.50 3.89
C ALA A 508 -6.53 -11.49 4.74
N ASP A 509 -5.99 -12.67 5.01
CA ASP A 509 -4.74 -12.87 5.76
C ASP A 509 -3.49 -12.85 4.85
N GLY A 510 -3.54 -12.07 3.78
CA GLY A 510 -2.50 -12.05 2.74
C GLY A 510 -3.05 -12.17 1.33
N PHE A 511 -2.22 -11.83 0.36
CA PHE A 511 -2.53 -12.14 -1.04
C PHE A 511 -2.81 -13.64 -1.22
N ASN A 512 -3.90 -13.96 -1.91
CA ASN A 512 -4.36 -15.31 -2.19
C ASN A 512 -4.59 -16.19 -0.94
N ARG A 513 -4.74 -15.60 0.25
CA ARG A 513 -5.08 -16.29 1.49
C ARG A 513 -6.34 -15.69 2.10
N LEU A 514 -7.38 -16.50 2.20
CA LEU A 514 -8.66 -16.13 2.80
C LEU A 514 -8.95 -17.08 3.96
N ILE A 515 -9.40 -16.52 5.07
CA ILE A 515 -9.75 -17.26 6.28
C ILE A 515 -11.20 -16.93 6.64
N GLY A 516 -11.97 -17.95 7.01
CA GLY A 516 -13.35 -17.75 7.48
C GLY A 516 -13.36 -17.02 8.83
N ALA A 517 -14.20 -15.99 8.94
CA ALA A 517 -14.34 -15.18 10.14
C ALA A 517 -15.81 -14.78 10.35
N LYS A 518 -16.08 -14.12 11.49
CA LYS A 518 -17.44 -13.71 11.88
C LYS A 518 -17.59 -12.21 11.92
N LYS A 519 -18.73 -11.71 11.46
CA LYS A 519 -19.10 -10.30 11.59
C LYS A 519 -20.50 -10.18 12.15
N ILE A 520 -20.76 -9.06 12.82
CA ILE A 520 -22.11 -8.68 13.22
C ILE A 520 -22.63 -7.66 12.24
N VAL A 521 -23.79 -7.94 11.65
CA VAL A 521 -24.52 -7.05 10.75
C VAL A 521 -25.66 -6.42 11.54
N LEU A 522 -25.63 -5.10 11.65
CA LEU A 522 -26.53 -4.28 12.45
C LEU A 522 -27.52 -3.55 11.54
N LYS A 523 -28.77 -3.38 11.99
CA LYS A 523 -29.80 -2.57 11.32
C LYS A 523 -30.03 -1.27 12.11
N PRO A 524 -29.38 -0.15 11.73
CA PRO A 524 -29.44 1.10 12.49
C PRO A 524 -30.84 1.75 12.46
N SER A 525 -31.17 2.53 13.49
CA SER A 525 -32.22 3.56 13.53
C SER A 525 -31.60 4.96 13.36
N GLU A 526 -32.31 6.04 13.74
CA GLU A 526 -31.80 7.42 13.66
C GLU A 526 -30.57 7.68 14.52
N THR A 527 -30.54 7.15 15.76
CA THR A 527 -29.39 7.26 16.66
C THR A 527 -29.10 5.88 17.22
N ASN A 528 -27.83 5.48 17.18
CA ASN A 528 -27.38 4.15 17.59
C ASN A 528 -26.07 4.28 18.34
N GLN A 529 -25.83 3.39 19.30
CA GLN A 529 -24.59 3.34 20.04
C GLN A 529 -24.11 1.89 20.18
N ILE A 530 -22.82 1.70 19.93
CA ILE A 530 -22.07 0.48 20.25
C ILE A 530 -21.15 0.83 21.41
N GLU A 531 -21.34 0.17 22.55
CA GLU A 531 -20.43 0.25 23.68
C GLU A 531 -19.61 -1.05 23.74
N ILE A 532 -18.29 -0.94 23.63
CA ILE A 532 -17.35 -2.05 23.82
C ILE A 532 -16.64 -1.79 25.15
N GLN A 533 -16.96 -2.62 26.16
CA GLN A 533 -16.52 -2.43 27.54
C GLN A 533 -15.82 -3.68 28.06
N TYR A 534 -14.75 -3.50 28.85
CA TYR A 534 -14.24 -4.58 29.70
C TYR A 534 -15.25 -4.88 30.82
N ALA A 535 -15.82 -6.09 30.81
CA ALA A 535 -16.60 -6.60 31.92
C ALA A 535 -15.69 -6.77 33.14
N ASP A 536 -16.15 -6.27 34.29
CA ASP A 536 -15.45 -6.34 35.58
C ASP A 536 -15.22 -7.80 36.05
#